data_AF-A0A7C6TZH8-F1
#
_entry.id   AF-A0A7C6TZH8-F1
#
_cell.length_a   1.000
_cell.length_b   1.000
_cell.length_c   1.000
_cell.angle_alpha   90.00
_cell.angle_beta   90.00
_cell.angle_gamma   90.00
#
_symmetry.space_group_name_H-M   'P 1'
#
loop_
_entity.id
_entity.type
_entity.pdbx_description
1 polymer ?
#
loop_
_entity_poly.entity_id
_entity_poly.type
_entity_poly.pdbx_seq_one_letter_code
_entity_poly.pdbx_strand_id
1 'polypeptide(L)'
;IAVFSVPLGVGNAMAIPDPIAIAAMCAAAIGCSTQMVGFSVQTIRKNNAGAIFTVGLASSMFQFKNILKKPIVWVPTLLTSFILAPISYFIFDGYDWFIASIPVGHQFSAVWAGMGTSGLVGLLQPLTIAGFSLNGWLFAASMVIFPLVIVYWLDVLFIHFNWYTENDLILTTDL
;
A
#
# COMPACT_ATOMS: atom_id res chain seq x y z
N ILE A 1 10.52 -7.37 2.76
CA ILE A 1 10.70 -6.07 2.07
C ILE A 1 12.13 -5.82 1.57
N ALA A 2 13.14 -6.57 2.00
CA ALA A 2 14.52 -6.48 1.47
C ALA A 2 14.79 -7.25 0.16
N VAL A 3 13.77 -7.83 -0.51
CA VAL A 3 13.99 -8.65 -1.72
C VAL A 3 14.12 -7.80 -2.99
N PHE A 4 13.79 -6.51 -2.93
CA PHE A 4 13.94 -5.58 -4.07
C PHE A 4 15.19 -4.69 -3.99
N SER A 5 16.14 -4.99 -3.09
CA SER A 5 17.40 -4.24 -2.99
C SER A 5 18.43 -4.61 -4.09
N VAL A 6 17.96 -4.92 -5.31
CA VAL A 6 18.74 -5.09 -6.56
C VAL A 6 19.54 -6.41 -6.62
N PRO A 7 19.15 -7.33 -7.55
CA PRO A 7 19.95 -7.49 -8.77
C PRO A 7 19.07 -7.88 -9.99
N LEU A 8 18.30 -6.94 -10.52
CA LEU A 8 17.77 -7.01 -11.89
C LEU A 8 17.96 -5.64 -12.53
N GLY A 9 19.16 -5.36 -13.04
CA GLY A 9 19.41 -4.37 -14.11
C GLY A 9 19.12 -2.87 -13.87
N VAL A 10 18.28 -2.45 -12.93
CA VAL A 10 17.79 -1.06 -12.85
C VAL A 10 18.85 -0.05 -12.35
N GLY A 11 20.02 -0.53 -11.95
CA GLY A 11 21.16 0.27 -11.50
C GLY A 11 22.22 0.57 -12.56
N ASN A 12 22.14 -0.02 -13.76
CA ASN A 12 23.06 0.30 -14.84
C ASN A 12 22.39 1.27 -15.82
N ALA A 13 23.01 2.41 -16.04
CA ALA A 13 22.55 3.53 -16.88
C ALA A 13 22.28 3.20 -18.37
N MET A 14 22.23 1.91 -18.74
CA MET A 14 22.10 1.38 -20.10
C MET A 14 21.15 0.18 -20.20
N ALA A 15 20.57 -0.32 -19.10
CA ALA A 15 19.66 -1.46 -19.15
C ALA A 15 18.22 -0.98 -19.31
N ILE A 16 17.53 -1.52 -20.32
CA ILE A 16 16.09 -1.35 -20.52
C ILE A 16 15.40 -1.68 -19.19
N PRO A 17 14.51 -0.82 -18.66
CA PRO A 17 13.76 -1.14 -17.47
C PRO A 17 12.96 -2.43 -17.72
N ASP A 18 13.31 -3.52 -17.04
CA ASP A 18 12.58 -4.78 -17.16
C ASP A 18 11.10 -4.54 -16.80
N PRO A 19 10.14 -4.65 -17.74
CA PRO A 19 8.74 -4.32 -17.49
C PRO A 19 8.15 -5.13 -16.33
N ILE A 20 8.62 -6.36 -16.17
CA ILE A 20 8.25 -7.28 -15.09
C ILE A 20 8.74 -6.77 -13.73
N ALA A 21 9.95 -6.22 -13.65
CA ALA A 21 10.49 -5.68 -12.40
C ALA A 21 9.71 -4.43 -11.96
N ILE A 22 9.35 -3.55 -12.90
CA ILE A 22 8.52 -2.37 -12.62
C ILE A 22 7.14 -2.79 -12.14
N ALA A 23 6.51 -3.75 -12.83
CA ALA A 23 5.21 -4.27 -12.42
C ALA A 23 5.25 -4.87 -11.00
N ALA A 24 6.32 -5.59 -10.65
CA ALA A 24 6.52 -6.13 -9.31
C ALA A 24 6.70 -5.03 -8.24
N MET A 25 7.43 -3.96 -8.56
CA MET A 25 7.59 -2.81 -7.67
C MET A 25 6.27 -2.05 -7.46
N CYS A 26 5.49 -1.84 -8.52
CA CYS A 26 4.15 -1.26 -8.45
C CYS A 26 3.22 -2.13 -7.59
N ALA A 27 3.19 -3.45 -7.82
CA ALA A 27 2.38 -4.37 -7.02
C ALA A 27 2.79 -4.37 -5.54
N ALA A 28 4.09 -4.34 -5.23
CA ALA A 28 4.58 -4.24 -3.86
C ALA A 28 4.19 -2.91 -3.20
N ALA A 29 4.27 -1.80 -3.92
CA ALA A 29 3.86 -0.49 -3.43
C ALA A 29 2.35 -0.46 -3.11
N ILE A 30 1.52 -1.01 -3.99
CA ILE A 30 0.06 -1.12 -3.79
C ILE A 30 -0.24 -2.02 -2.60
N GLY A 31 0.45 -3.15 -2.47
CA GLY A 31 0.26 -4.07 -1.35
C GLY A 31 0.64 -3.46 0.00
N CYS A 32 1.75 -2.72 0.07
CA CYS A 32 2.18 -2.02 1.28
C CYS A 32 1.21 -0.88 1.64
N SER A 33 0.77 -0.09 0.65
CA SER A 33 -0.25 0.95 0.84
C SER A 33 -1.58 0.35 1.30
N THR A 34 -1.97 -0.81 0.75
CA THR A 34 -3.20 -1.51 1.15
C THR A 34 -3.18 -1.92 2.61
N GLN A 35 -2.04 -2.43 3.10
CA GLN A 35 -1.90 -2.77 4.52
C GLN A 35 -2.00 -1.54 5.41
N MET A 36 -1.28 -0.47 5.08
CA MET A 36 -1.27 0.75 5.88
C MET A 36 -2.63 1.47 5.92
N VAL A 37 -3.25 1.68 4.75
CA VAL A 37 -4.58 2.27 4.63
C VAL A 37 -5.63 1.36 5.25
N GLY A 38 -5.52 0.05 5.04
CA GLY A 38 -6.46 -0.92 5.59
C GLY A 38 -6.51 -0.90 7.12
N PHE A 39 -5.35 -0.88 7.79
CA PHE A 39 -5.31 -0.74 9.25
C PHE A 39 -5.80 0.62 9.73
N SER A 40 -5.52 1.69 8.98
CA SER A 40 -6.06 3.02 9.26
C SER A 40 -7.59 3.00 9.23
N VAL A 41 -8.21 2.37 8.23
CA VAL A 41 -9.67 2.21 8.10
C VAL A 41 -10.28 1.42 9.25
N GLN A 42 -9.67 0.29 9.62
CA GLN A 42 -10.12 -0.50 10.78
C GLN A 42 -10.05 0.31 12.09
N THR A 43 -9.11 1.26 12.17
CA THR A 43 -8.92 2.17 13.30
C THR A 43 -10.00 3.27 13.36
N ILE A 44 -10.62 3.65 12.23
CA ILE A 44 -11.60 4.76 12.13
C ILE A 44 -12.77 4.59 13.09
N ARG A 45 -13.29 3.37 13.24
CA ARG A 45 -14.45 3.10 14.11
C ARG A 45 -14.11 3.05 15.60
N LYS A 46 -12.82 2.95 15.94
CA LYS A 46 -12.37 2.39 17.23
C LYS A 46 -11.43 3.29 18.01
N ASN A 47 -10.85 4.32 17.39
CA ASN A 47 -9.89 5.23 18.01
C ASN A 47 -10.05 6.67 17.52
N ASN A 48 -9.40 7.60 18.23
CA ASN A 48 -9.39 9.03 17.89
C ASN A 48 -8.85 9.30 16.48
N ALA A 49 -9.30 10.40 15.87
CA ALA A 49 -8.87 10.82 14.54
C ALA A 49 -7.34 10.90 14.39
N GLY A 50 -6.61 11.30 15.44
CA GLY A 50 -5.15 11.33 15.44
C GLY A 50 -4.50 9.95 15.27
N ALA A 51 -5.11 8.88 15.78
CA ALA A 51 -4.61 7.52 15.59
C ALA A 51 -4.78 7.04 14.14
N ILE A 52 -5.86 7.45 13.47
CA ILE A 52 -6.14 7.13 12.06
C ILE A 52 -5.03 7.70 11.18
N PHE A 53 -4.68 8.98 11.37
CA PHE A 53 -3.61 9.64 10.64
C PHE A 53 -2.23 9.05 10.96
N THR A 54 -1.95 8.74 12.23
CA THR A 54 -0.67 8.13 12.61
C THR A 54 -0.50 6.73 12.01
N VAL A 55 -1.53 5.88 12.01
CA VAL A 55 -1.44 4.54 11.41
C VAL A 55 -1.32 4.63 9.89
N GLY A 56 -2.05 5.55 9.26
CA GLY A 56 -2.10 5.70 7.79
C GLY A 56 -0.91 6.45 7.18
N LEU A 57 -0.28 7.38 7.90
CA LEU A 57 0.85 8.19 7.40
C LEU A 57 2.19 7.85 8.04
N ALA A 58 2.23 7.32 9.26
CA ALA A 58 3.49 7.03 9.95
C ALA A 58 3.85 5.55 9.85
N SER A 59 3.05 4.64 10.40
CA SER A 59 3.35 3.20 10.34
C SER A 59 2.17 2.29 10.73
N SER A 60 2.02 1.17 10.04
CA SER A 60 1.14 0.07 10.45
C SER A 60 1.63 -0.66 11.69
N MET A 61 2.89 -0.42 12.10
CA MET A 61 3.53 -1.08 13.24
C MET A 61 2.83 -0.76 14.58
N PHE A 62 2.10 0.35 14.67
CA PHE A 62 1.29 0.69 15.84
C PHE A 62 0.15 -0.29 16.11
N GLN A 63 -0.38 -0.94 15.07
CA GLN A 63 -1.43 -1.96 15.19
C GLN A 63 -0.85 -3.38 15.36
N PHE A 64 0.46 -3.54 15.25
CA PHE A 64 1.09 -4.87 15.29
C PHE A 64 0.96 -5.57 16.65
N LYS A 65 1.09 -4.82 17.75
CA LYS A 65 0.84 -5.35 19.12
C LYS A 65 -0.55 -5.98 19.25
N ASN A 66 -1.51 -5.42 18.53
CA ASN A 66 -2.90 -5.79 18.61
C ASN A 66 -3.25 -6.97 17.66
N ILE A 67 -2.65 -6.99 16.47
CA ILE A 67 -2.69 -8.12 15.54
C ILE A 67 -2.07 -9.39 16.17
N LEU A 68 -0.98 -9.25 16.93
CA LEU A 68 -0.37 -10.38 17.64
C LEU A 68 -1.31 -11.00 18.69
N LYS A 69 -2.18 -10.20 19.31
CA LYS A 69 -3.20 -10.70 20.24
C LYS A 69 -4.33 -11.43 19.52
N LYS A 70 -4.77 -10.91 18.36
CA LYS A 70 -5.79 -11.53 17.52
C LYS A 70 -5.43 -11.45 16.03
N PRO A 71 -4.82 -12.50 15.45
CA PRO A 71 -4.35 -12.48 14.06
C PRO A 71 -5.48 -12.45 13.04
N ILE A 72 -6.71 -12.81 13.45
CA ILE A 72 -7.91 -12.79 12.60
C ILE A 72 -8.17 -11.37 12.06
N VAL A 73 -7.81 -10.32 12.81
CA VAL A 73 -7.95 -8.92 12.40
C VAL A 73 -7.08 -8.55 11.19
N TRP A 74 -6.02 -9.31 10.92
CA TRP A 74 -5.12 -9.09 9.78
C TRP A 74 -5.65 -9.65 8.45
N VAL A 75 -6.59 -10.59 8.52
CA VAL A 75 -7.15 -11.27 7.35
C VAL A 75 -7.78 -10.31 6.32
N PRO A 76 -8.57 -9.29 6.69
CA PRO A 76 -9.21 -8.39 5.73
C PRO A 76 -8.18 -7.61 4.89
N THR A 77 -7.11 -7.12 5.52
CA THR A 77 -6.07 -6.34 4.83
C THR A 77 -5.17 -7.22 3.97
N LEU A 78 -4.90 -8.46 4.41
CA LEU A 78 -4.14 -9.44 3.65
C LEU A 78 -4.92 -9.91 2.41
N LEU A 79 -6.20 -10.21 2.57
CA LEU A 79 -7.08 -10.61 1.46
C LEU A 79 -7.22 -9.47 0.44
N THR A 80 -7.40 -8.24 0.91
CA THR A 80 -7.47 -7.07 0.01
C THR A 80 -6.17 -6.90 -0.76
N SER A 81 -5.01 -6.96 -0.10
CA SER A 81 -3.71 -6.81 -0.75
C SER A 81 -3.48 -7.86 -1.84
N PHE A 82 -3.85 -9.11 -1.56
CA PHE A 82 -3.74 -10.21 -2.52
C PHE A 82 -4.63 -10.01 -3.75
N ILE A 83 -5.82 -9.44 -3.57
CA ILE A 83 -6.77 -9.17 -4.67
C ILE A 83 -6.39 -7.90 -5.44
N LEU A 84 -5.92 -6.86 -4.76
CA LEU A 84 -5.61 -5.57 -5.39
C LEU A 84 -4.37 -5.59 -6.26
N ALA A 85 -3.37 -6.41 -5.92
CA ALA A 85 -2.16 -6.55 -6.71
C ALA A 85 -2.42 -6.98 -8.17
N PRO A 86 -3.19 -8.06 -8.46
CA PRO A 86 -3.54 -8.40 -9.83
C PRO A 86 -4.58 -7.45 -10.45
N ILE A 87 -5.56 -6.96 -9.68
CA ILE A 87 -6.59 -6.04 -10.21
C ILE A 87 -5.96 -4.74 -10.72
N SER A 88 -5.01 -4.18 -9.97
CA SER A 88 -4.31 -2.97 -10.39
C SER A 88 -3.49 -3.18 -11.66
N TYR A 89 -2.86 -4.34 -11.83
CA TYR A 89 -2.16 -4.68 -13.07
C TYR A 89 -3.09 -4.66 -14.29
N PHE A 90 -4.32 -5.19 -14.14
CA PHE A 90 -5.31 -5.17 -15.23
C PHE A 90 -5.94 -3.79 -15.45
N ILE A 91 -6.20 -3.01 -14.40
CA ILE A 91 -6.77 -1.65 -14.52
C ILE A 91 -5.80 -0.69 -15.22
N PHE A 92 -4.50 -0.83 -14.94
CA PHE A 92 -3.45 0.04 -15.49
C PHE A 92 -2.77 -0.53 -16.75
N ASP A 93 -3.41 -1.51 -17.41
CA ASP A 93 -2.96 -2.11 -18.68
C ASP A 93 -1.46 -2.44 -18.68
N GLY A 94 -1.02 -3.19 -17.66
CA GLY A 94 0.39 -3.61 -17.56
C GLY A 94 1.38 -2.54 -17.11
N TYR A 95 0.91 -1.37 -16.66
CA TYR A 95 1.72 -0.20 -16.28
C TYR A 95 2.48 0.46 -17.44
N ASP A 96 2.03 0.26 -18.69
CA ASP A 96 2.69 0.82 -19.87
C ASP A 96 2.81 2.34 -19.84
N TRP A 97 1.77 3.04 -19.34
CA TRP A 97 1.80 4.49 -19.15
C TRP A 97 2.89 4.93 -18.16
N PHE A 98 3.15 4.11 -17.14
CA PHE A 98 4.14 4.40 -16.12
C PHE A 98 5.53 4.14 -16.68
N ILE A 99 5.72 3.02 -17.39
CA ILE A 99 6.98 2.65 -18.04
C ILE A 99 7.38 3.70 -19.08
N ALA A 100 6.43 4.18 -19.89
CA ALA A 100 6.67 5.23 -20.88
C ALA A 100 7.01 6.60 -20.28
N SER A 101 6.63 6.83 -19.02
CA SER A 101 6.91 8.09 -18.31
C SER A 101 8.26 8.10 -17.59
N ILE A 102 8.98 6.97 -17.53
CA ILE A 102 10.27 6.89 -16.82
C ILE A 102 11.33 7.66 -17.60
N PRO A 103 11.96 8.69 -17.00
CA PRO A 103 13.06 9.40 -17.63
C PRO A 103 14.25 8.46 -17.85
N VAL A 104 14.90 8.57 -19.00
CA VAL A 104 16.12 7.81 -19.30
C VAL A 104 17.19 8.13 -18.25
N GLY A 105 17.67 7.10 -17.54
CA GLY A 105 18.64 7.24 -16.45
C GLY A 105 18.03 7.47 -15.06
N HIS A 106 16.70 7.46 -14.91
CA HIS A 106 16.06 7.59 -13.60
C HIS A 106 16.33 6.35 -12.73
N GLN A 107 16.87 6.57 -11.53
CA GLN A 107 17.14 5.52 -10.56
C GLN A 107 15.95 5.35 -9.62
N PHE A 108 15.40 4.14 -9.54
CA PHE A 108 14.37 3.83 -8.56
C PHE A 108 15.01 3.64 -7.18
N SER A 109 14.51 4.36 -6.19
CA SER A 109 14.89 4.10 -4.81
C SER A 109 14.28 2.78 -4.36
N ALA A 110 15.09 1.86 -3.84
CA ALA A 110 14.62 0.59 -3.26
C ALA A 110 13.61 0.80 -2.11
N VAL A 111 13.62 1.99 -1.52
CA VAL A 111 12.70 2.43 -0.46
C VAL A 111 11.27 2.59 -0.97
N TRP A 112 11.08 2.92 -2.24
CA TRP A 112 9.77 3.27 -2.79
C TRP A 112 8.75 2.12 -2.69
N ALA A 113 9.12 0.94 -3.18
CA ALA A 113 8.22 -0.22 -3.22
C ALA A 113 7.85 -0.76 -1.81
N GLY A 114 8.64 -0.41 -0.79
CA GLY A 114 8.50 -0.95 0.57
C GLY A 114 7.87 -0.01 1.60
N MET A 115 7.79 1.30 1.33
CA MET A 115 7.29 2.28 2.32
C MET A 115 5.76 2.43 2.33
N GLY A 116 5.05 2.04 1.27
CA GLY A 116 3.59 2.26 1.18
C GLY A 116 3.22 3.75 1.31
N THR A 117 2.18 4.08 2.08
CA THR A 117 1.75 5.48 2.31
C THR A 117 2.59 6.23 3.35
N SER A 118 3.61 5.59 3.94
CA SER A 118 4.45 6.19 4.99
C SER A 118 5.16 7.44 4.47
N GLY A 119 4.93 8.58 5.13
CA GLY A 119 5.51 9.87 4.73
C GLY A 119 5.16 10.32 3.31
N LEU A 120 4.07 9.79 2.73
CA LEU A 120 3.64 10.00 1.34
C LEU A 120 4.66 9.54 0.28
N VAL A 121 5.73 8.85 0.66
CA VAL A 121 6.83 8.47 -0.23
C VAL A 121 6.35 7.56 -1.36
N GLY A 122 5.49 6.58 -1.05
CA GLY A 122 4.93 5.67 -2.04
C GLY A 122 4.00 6.35 -3.05
N LEU A 123 3.34 7.46 -2.67
CA LEU A 123 2.45 8.23 -3.54
C LEU A 123 3.22 9.26 -4.37
N LEU A 124 4.20 9.94 -3.77
CA LEU A 124 4.93 11.03 -4.41
C LEU A 124 5.83 10.54 -5.54
N GLN A 125 6.50 9.40 -5.38
CA GLN A 125 7.43 8.89 -6.39
C GLN A 125 6.77 8.58 -7.76
N PRO A 126 5.61 7.91 -7.86
CA PRO A 126 4.95 7.74 -9.14
C PRO A 126 4.41 9.06 -9.70
N LEU A 127 4.04 10.03 -8.85
CA LEU A 127 3.68 11.38 -9.29
C LEU A 127 4.88 12.13 -9.89
N THR A 128 6.05 12.05 -9.27
CA THR A 128 7.26 12.74 -9.76
C THR A 128 7.77 12.10 -11.05
N ILE A 129 7.73 10.76 -11.15
CA ILE A 129 8.10 10.05 -12.39
C ILE A 129 7.13 10.38 -13.52
N ALA A 130 5.83 10.40 -13.23
CA ALA A 130 4.80 10.69 -14.23
C ALA A 130 4.65 12.20 -14.55
N GLY A 131 5.53 13.07 -14.00
CA GLY A 131 5.50 14.51 -14.24
C GLY A 131 4.19 15.19 -13.82
N PHE A 132 3.56 14.73 -12.73
CA PHE A 132 2.24 15.19 -12.28
C PHE A 132 1.11 15.06 -13.32
N SER A 133 1.24 14.12 -14.26
CA SER A 133 0.18 13.81 -15.21
C SER A 133 -1.09 13.26 -14.53
N LEU A 134 -2.22 13.37 -15.23
CA LEU A 134 -3.52 12.85 -14.76
C LEU A 134 -3.44 11.36 -14.39
N ASN A 135 -2.70 10.56 -15.17
CA ASN A 135 -2.52 9.13 -14.92
C ASN A 135 -1.74 8.86 -13.63
N GLY A 136 -0.72 9.67 -13.32
CA GLY A 136 0.02 9.57 -12.05
C GLY A 136 -0.87 9.86 -10.83
N TRP A 137 -1.72 10.88 -10.92
CA TRP A 137 -2.71 11.19 -9.89
C TRP A 137 -3.76 10.10 -9.73
N LEU A 138 -4.28 9.56 -10.83
CA LEU A 138 -5.22 8.44 -10.81
C LEU A 138 -4.60 7.20 -10.16
N PHE A 139 -3.34 6.91 -10.45
CA PHE A 139 -2.61 5.81 -9.82
C PHE A 139 -2.46 6.02 -8.32
N ALA A 140 -1.95 7.16 -7.86
CA ALA A 140 -1.82 7.43 -6.43
C ALA A 140 -3.17 7.44 -5.70
N ALA A 141 -4.22 7.99 -6.31
CA ALA A 141 -5.56 7.94 -5.76
C ALA A 141 -6.08 6.50 -5.64
N SER A 142 -5.83 5.65 -6.66
CA SER A 142 -6.22 4.24 -6.65
C SER A 142 -5.58 3.46 -5.49
N MET A 143 -4.33 3.78 -5.13
CA MET A 143 -3.59 3.15 -4.03
C MET A 143 -4.18 3.45 -2.64
N VAL A 144 -5.03 4.46 -2.51
CA VAL A 144 -5.65 4.85 -1.23
C VAL A 144 -7.14 4.53 -1.25
N ILE A 145 -7.84 4.87 -2.33
CA ILE A 145 -9.30 4.75 -2.43
C ILE A 145 -9.72 3.27 -2.53
N PHE A 146 -9.07 2.46 -3.37
CA PHE A 146 -9.47 1.07 -3.51
C PHE A 146 -9.26 0.23 -2.24
N PRO A 147 -8.12 0.32 -1.54
CA PRO A 147 -7.97 -0.33 -0.24
C PRO A 147 -8.98 0.16 0.78
N LEU A 148 -9.26 1.47 0.78
CA LEU A 148 -10.19 2.07 1.74
C LEU A 148 -11.58 1.46 1.62
N VAL A 149 -12.10 1.36 0.40
CA VAL A 149 -13.43 0.80 0.14
C VAL A 149 -13.47 -0.70 0.44
N ILE A 150 -12.52 -1.49 -0.08
CA ILE A 150 -12.56 -2.95 0.03
C ILE A 150 -12.30 -3.40 1.46
N VAL A 151 -11.30 -2.83 2.15
CA VAL A 151 -11.04 -3.16 3.55
C VAL A 151 -12.20 -2.74 4.44
N TYR A 152 -12.83 -1.59 4.19
CA TYR A 152 -14.02 -1.17 4.95
C TYR A 152 -15.15 -2.20 4.82
N TRP A 153 -15.44 -2.62 3.60
CA TRP A 153 -16.47 -3.62 3.31
C TRP A 153 -16.17 -4.98 3.95
N LEU A 154 -14.93 -5.47 3.82
CA LEU A 154 -14.52 -6.72 4.46
C LEU A 154 -14.55 -6.60 5.99
N ASP A 155 -14.13 -5.47 6.56
CA ASP A 155 -14.15 -5.28 8.01
C ASP A 155 -15.58 -5.31 8.56
N VAL A 156 -16.55 -4.68 7.88
CA VAL A 156 -17.98 -4.76 8.25
C VAL A 156 -18.49 -6.19 8.16
N LEU A 157 -18.13 -6.89 7.09
CA LEU A 157 -18.58 -8.26 6.85
C LEU A 157 -18.05 -9.22 7.93
N PHE A 158 -16.77 -9.13 8.29
CA PHE A 158 -16.18 -9.98 9.31
C PHE A 158 -16.72 -9.70 10.73
N ILE A 159 -17.06 -8.44 11.03
CA ILE A 159 -17.78 -8.07 12.27
C ILE A 159 -19.18 -8.70 12.27
N HIS A 160 -19.89 -8.67 11.14
CA HIS A 160 -21.22 -9.29 11.01
C HIS A 160 -21.17 -10.81 11.22
N PHE A 161 -20.11 -11.48 10.77
CA PHE A 161 -19.87 -12.90 11.02
C PHE A 161 -19.33 -13.20 12.44
N ASN A 162 -19.16 -12.19 13.30
CA ASN A 162 -18.71 -12.32 14.69
C ASN A 162 -17.30 -12.93 14.83
N TRP A 163 -16.44 -12.81 13.81
CA TRP A 163 -15.08 -13.37 13.82
C TRP A 163 -14.12 -12.56 14.70
N TYR A 164 -14.40 -11.28 14.92
CA TYR A 164 -13.75 -10.42 15.92
C TYR A 164 -14.71 -9.32 16.37
N THR A 165 -14.50 -8.80 17.58
CA THR A 165 -15.35 -7.74 18.14
C THR A 165 -14.75 -6.36 17.92
N GLU A 166 -15.60 -5.33 17.97
CA GLU A 166 -15.18 -3.94 17.74
C GLU A 166 -14.12 -3.46 18.74
N ASN A 167 -14.10 -4.03 19.95
CA ASN A 167 -13.16 -3.65 21.01
C ASN A 167 -11.73 -4.18 20.79
N ASP A 168 -11.53 -5.13 19.87
CA ASP A 168 -10.25 -5.79 19.70
C ASP A 168 -9.20 -4.93 19.03
N LEU A 169 -9.50 -3.73 18.54
CA LEU A 169 -8.61 -2.85 17.75
C LEU A 169 -8.40 -1.47 18.41
N ILE A 170 -8.76 -1.34 19.68
CA ILE A 170 -8.52 -0.14 20.47
C ILE A 170 -7.02 -0.03 20.72
N LEU A 171 -6.42 1.10 20.35
CA LEU A 171 -5.05 1.43 20.66
C LEU A 171 -5.01 1.87 22.12
N THR A 172 -4.70 0.95 23.03
CA THR A 172 -4.44 1.30 24.42
C THR A 172 -3.14 2.09 24.49
N THR A 173 -3.18 3.30 25.03
CA THR A 173 -2.03 4.20 25.25
C THR A 173 -1.13 3.74 26.40
N ASP A 174 -1.00 2.43 26.59
CA ASP A 174 -0.11 1.86 27.61
C ASP A 174 1.26 1.66 26.97
N LEU A 175 2.10 2.68 27.16
CA LEU A 175 3.55 2.66 26.96
C LEU A 175 4.20 1.80 28.04
#